data_AF-A0A933N9Y6-F1
#
_entry.id   AF-A0A933N9Y6-F1
#
_cell.length_a   1.000
_cell.length_b   1.000
_cell.length_c   1.000
_cell.angle_alpha   90.00
_cell.angle_beta   90.00
_cell.angle_gamma   90.00
#
_symmetry.space_group_name_H-M   'P 1'
#
loop_
_entity.id
_entity.type
_entity.pdbx_description
1 polymer ?
#
loop_
_entity_poly.entity_id
_entity_poly.type
_entity_poly.pdbx_seq_one_letter_code
_entity_poly.pdbx_strand_id
1 'polypeptide(L)'
;MGQLVFNFDFDPIESVGTSAEVTSGRLEVKLAGLTVWDTNWTWIELLEHLARYWQFLIWEESLPSDLELEPFATLEERARRRFARLPDSTADEISFDEFRRTHDLSRALQGAWLSSLWIVRHGDGFRVSTSTVDATLSFQELLDELERVATKILERLRSHSDRRVELVRELWNSRKGWSAKEIVSVATGLSVELISSIAGGDLESFWELDREHERSSELMVAARMTGHLSSPELVRRVQVAMSRIGHLEAPELERLSASYDASPSFEGTAYEDGYRSHSGCEGRSVWAPAKSAQSVCWKHGASP
;
A
#
# COMPACT_ATOMS: atom_id res chain seq x y z
N MET A 1 -13.74 12.41 -6.79
CA MET A 1 -13.01 11.95 -5.60
C MET A 1 -13.93 11.02 -4.85
N GLY A 2 -13.48 9.79 -4.55
CA GLY A 2 -14.22 8.93 -3.64
C GLY A 2 -14.14 9.47 -2.21
N GLN A 3 -15.03 9.02 -1.34
CA GLN A 3 -14.91 9.22 0.11
C GLN A 3 -15.27 7.89 0.78
N LEU A 4 -14.54 7.51 1.83
CA LEU A 4 -14.92 6.43 2.73
C LEU A 4 -15.54 7.05 3.98
N VAL A 5 -16.71 6.58 4.41
CA VAL A 5 -17.42 7.11 5.58
C VAL A 5 -17.99 5.98 6.42
N PHE A 6 -17.78 6.03 7.74
CA PHE A 6 -18.27 5.09 8.74
C PHE A 6 -19.32 5.74 9.66
N ASN A 7 -20.58 5.33 9.51
CA ASN A 7 -21.71 5.84 10.28
C ASN A 7 -22.14 4.82 11.34
N PHE A 8 -21.69 5.02 12.58
CA PHE A 8 -22.15 4.22 13.73
C PHE A 8 -23.43 4.76 14.35
N ASP A 9 -24.34 3.85 14.66
CA ASP A 9 -25.50 4.00 15.52
C ASP A 9 -25.41 2.93 16.63
N PHE A 10 -24.86 3.29 17.79
CA PHE A 10 -24.61 2.35 18.89
C PHE A 10 -25.88 2.04 19.67
N ASP A 11 -26.05 0.78 20.06
CA ASP A 11 -27.18 0.36 20.91
C ASP A 11 -27.10 1.03 22.29
N PRO A 12 -28.23 1.33 22.95
CA PRO A 12 -28.22 1.87 24.32
C PRO A 12 -27.40 1.02 25.28
N ILE A 13 -26.63 1.68 26.17
CA ILE A 13 -25.87 0.97 27.22
C ILE A 13 -26.84 0.62 28.35
N GLU A 14 -27.33 -0.62 28.37
CA GLU A 14 -28.36 -1.03 29.35
C GLU A 14 -27.80 -1.56 30.69
N SER A 15 -26.52 -1.97 30.79
CA SER A 15 -25.90 -2.38 32.08
C SER A 15 -24.36 -2.54 32.02
N VAL A 16 -23.75 -3.11 33.08
CA VAL A 16 -22.33 -3.53 33.16
C VAL A 16 -22.09 -4.69 32.18
N GLY A 17 -21.94 -4.36 30.90
CA GLY A 17 -21.68 -5.32 29.85
C GLY A 17 -20.20 -5.55 29.59
N THR A 18 -19.87 -6.51 28.75
CA THR A 18 -18.52 -6.67 28.18
C THR A 18 -18.21 -5.52 27.22
N SER A 19 -16.93 -5.26 26.92
CA SER A 19 -16.55 -4.28 25.89
C SER A 19 -17.19 -4.52 24.51
N ALA A 20 -17.52 -5.77 24.18
CA ALA A 20 -18.24 -6.11 22.97
C ALA A 20 -19.70 -5.59 23.00
N GLU A 21 -20.40 -5.77 24.12
CA GLU A 21 -21.77 -5.26 24.32
C GLU A 21 -21.80 -3.73 24.36
N VAL A 22 -20.84 -3.09 25.02
CA VAL A 22 -20.76 -1.61 25.07
C VAL A 22 -20.55 -0.98 23.70
N THR A 23 -19.89 -1.71 22.80
CA THR A 23 -19.60 -1.28 21.43
C THR A 23 -20.52 -1.95 20.41
N SER A 24 -21.65 -2.51 20.81
CA SER A 24 -22.62 -3.06 19.86
C SER A 24 -23.44 -1.96 19.17
N GLY A 25 -23.89 -2.25 17.96
CA GLY A 25 -24.86 -1.44 17.24
C GLY A 25 -24.70 -1.55 15.73
N ARG A 26 -25.40 -0.68 15.02
CA ARG A 26 -25.38 -0.63 13.56
C ARG A 26 -24.17 0.17 13.06
N LEU A 27 -23.54 -0.32 12.00
CA LEU A 27 -22.56 0.43 11.22
C LEU A 27 -22.97 0.40 9.74
N GLU A 28 -23.12 1.59 9.17
CA GLU A 28 -23.19 1.78 7.73
C GLU A 28 -21.84 2.31 7.23
N VAL A 29 -21.22 1.63 6.28
CA VAL A 29 -20.00 2.08 5.60
C VAL A 29 -20.34 2.45 4.17
N LYS A 30 -19.91 3.65 3.75
CA LYS A 30 -20.08 4.14 2.38
C LYS A 30 -18.75 4.37 1.72
N LEU A 31 -18.59 3.91 0.48
CA LEU A 31 -17.46 4.20 -0.39
C LEU A 31 -17.96 4.89 -1.66
N ALA A 32 -17.45 6.09 -1.94
CA ALA A 32 -17.90 6.93 -3.05
C ALA A 32 -19.44 7.12 -3.06
N GLY A 33 -20.04 7.23 -1.87
CA GLY A 33 -21.49 7.40 -1.68
C GLY A 33 -22.31 6.11 -1.75
N LEU A 34 -21.72 4.98 -2.13
CA LEU A 34 -22.39 3.68 -2.18
C LEU A 34 -22.22 2.92 -0.86
N THR A 35 -23.31 2.42 -0.29
CA THR A 35 -23.26 1.58 0.91
C THR A 35 -22.59 0.26 0.59
N VAL A 36 -21.45 0.00 1.24
CA VAL A 36 -20.68 -1.24 1.10
C VAL A 36 -20.92 -2.20 2.25
N TRP A 37 -21.10 -1.67 3.47
CA TRP A 37 -21.55 -2.43 4.64
C TRP A 37 -22.76 -1.77 5.27
N ASP A 38 -23.71 -2.58 5.75
CA ASP A 38 -24.82 -2.18 6.61
C ASP A 38 -25.16 -3.36 7.51
N THR A 39 -24.59 -3.39 8.72
CA THR A 39 -24.75 -4.53 9.64
C THR A 39 -24.81 -4.09 11.09
N ASN A 40 -25.34 -4.96 11.94
CA ASN A 40 -25.22 -4.86 13.39
C ASN A 40 -24.11 -5.81 13.87
N TRP A 41 -23.16 -5.29 14.65
CA TRP A 41 -22.06 -6.09 15.21
C TRP A 41 -21.50 -5.42 16.48
N THR A 42 -20.45 -6.01 17.05
CA THR A 42 -19.65 -5.42 18.13
C THR A 42 -18.37 -4.81 17.57
N TRP A 43 -18.12 -3.54 17.83
CA TRP A 43 -17.10 -2.78 17.09
C TRP A 43 -15.72 -2.72 17.76
N ILE A 44 -15.55 -3.35 18.93
CA ILE A 44 -14.26 -3.43 19.63
C ILE A 44 -13.15 -4.07 18.79
N GLU A 45 -13.48 -5.08 17.97
CA GLU A 45 -12.51 -5.79 17.13
C GLU A 45 -11.94 -4.89 16.01
N LEU A 46 -12.76 -3.96 15.49
CA LEU A 46 -12.30 -2.96 14.52
C LEU A 46 -11.24 -2.04 15.15
N LEU A 47 -11.46 -1.60 16.39
CA LEU A 47 -10.48 -0.80 17.12
C LEU A 47 -9.19 -1.59 17.38
N GLU A 48 -9.29 -2.86 17.76
CA GLU A 48 -8.12 -3.74 17.95
C GLU A 48 -7.32 -3.92 16.67
N HIS A 49 -8.01 -4.11 15.54
CA HIS A 49 -7.39 -4.22 14.23
C HIS A 49 -6.66 -2.93 13.85
N LEU A 50 -7.33 -1.79 13.94
CA LEU A 50 -6.74 -0.49 13.62
C LEU A 50 -5.54 -0.20 14.51
N ALA A 51 -5.62 -0.50 15.82
CA ALA A 51 -4.51 -0.30 16.74
C ALA A 51 -3.29 -1.19 16.40
N ARG A 52 -3.54 -2.46 16.04
CA ARG A 52 -2.49 -3.43 15.73
C ARG A 52 -1.80 -3.15 14.40
N TYR A 53 -2.58 -2.79 13.38
CA TYR A 53 -2.10 -2.71 12.00
C TYR A 53 -1.89 -1.28 11.50
N TRP A 54 -2.03 -0.27 12.37
CA TRP A 54 -1.92 1.15 12.01
C TRP A 54 -0.69 1.48 11.15
N GLN A 55 0.48 1.02 11.58
CA GLN A 55 1.74 1.32 10.89
C GLN A 55 1.90 0.55 9.58
N PHE A 56 1.28 -0.62 9.44
CA PHE A 56 1.24 -1.31 8.16
C PHE A 56 0.31 -0.58 7.18
N LEU A 57 -0.87 -0.16 7.63
CA LEU A 57 -1.76 0.68 6.80
C LEU A 57 -1.08 1.96 6.33
N ILE A 58 -0.26 2.58 7.20
CA ILE A 58 0.52 3.74 6.82
C ILE A 58 1.64 3.35 5.88
N TRP A 59 2.55 2.43 6.23
CA TRP A 59 3.83 2.32 5.52
C TRP A 59 3.87 1.25 4.43
N GLU A 60 3.00 0.24 4.50
CA GLU A 60 3.01 -0.90 3.58
C GLU A 60 2.35 -0.55 2.25
N GLU A 61 3.17 -0.46 1.20
CA GLU A 61 2.75 -0.20 -0.18
C GLU A 61 3.06 -1.36 -1.13
N SER A 62 3.78 -2.38 -0.66
CA SER A 62 4.19 -3.52 -1.47
C SER A 62 3.12 -4.59 -1.43
N LEU A 63 2.70 -5.09 -2.59
CA LEU A 63 1.94 -6.33 -2.61
C LEU A 63 2.86 -7.54 -2.41
N PRO A 64 2.36 -8.60 -1.75
CA PRO A 64 3.04 -9.88 -1.72
C PRO A 64 3.27 -10.45 -3.13
N SER A 65 4.36 -11.19 -3.30
CA SER A 65 4.52 -12.20 -4.37
C SER A 65 4.38 -11.70 -5.82
N ASP A 66 4.97 -10.55 -6.16
CA ASP A 66 4.88 -9.89 -7.48
C ASP A 66 3.43 -9.70 -7.98
N LEU A 67 2.45 -9.65 -7.07
CA LEU A 67 1.07 -9.41 -7.45
C LEU A 67 0.94 -7.97 -7.96
N GLU A 68 0.21 -7.81 -9.05
CA GLU A 68 -0.10 -6.49 -9.58
C GLU A 68 -1.24 -5.86 -8.78
N LEU A 69 -1.18 -4.55 -8.55
CA LEU A 69 -2.20 -3.83 -7.78
C LEU A 69 -3.60 -3.94 -8.41
N GLU A 70 -3.69 -4.09 -9.74
CA GLU A 70 -4.93 -3.84 -10.44
C GLU A 70 -5.54 -5.00 -11.24
N PRO A 71 -6.87 -5.23 -11.15
CA PRO A 71 -7.86 -4.63 -10.23
C PRO A 71 -7.88 -5.29 -8.83
N PHE A 72 -7.97 -4.49 -7.76
CA PHE A 72 -8.05 -5.00 -6.38
C PHE A 72 -9.26 -5.91 -6.11
N ALA A 73 -10.40 -5.63 -6.73
CA ALA A 73 -11.60 -6.48 -6.66
C ALA A 73 -11.34 -7.94 -7.07
N THR A 74 -10.28 -8.19 -7.85
CA THR A 74 -9.89 -9.52 -8.33
C THR A 74 -8.61 -10.06 -7.68
N LEU A 75 -8.04 -9.34 -6.69
CA LEU A 75 -6.74 -9.66 -6.11
C LEU A 75 -6.69 -11.09 -5.55
N GLU A 76 -7.74 -11.52 -4.85
CA GLU A 76 -7.82 -12.89 -4.31
C GLU A 76 -7.83 -13.95 -5.40
N GLU A 77 -8.61 -13.73 -6.45
CA GLU A 77 -8.70 -14.67 -7.56
C GLU A 77 -7.36 -14.76 -8.31
N ARG A 78 -6.68 -13.62 -8.48
CA ARG A 78 -5.36 -13.55 -9.11
C ARG A 78 -4.30 -14.26 -8.26
N ALA A 79 -4.28 -14.01 -6.95
CA ALA A 79 -3.40 -14.69 -6.01
C ALA A 79 -3.61 -16.21 -6.06
N ARG A 80 -4.87 -16.66 -5.94
CA ARG A 80 -5.24 -18.08 -6.03
C ARG A 80 -4.78 -18.74 -7.34
N ARG A 81 -4.98 -18.07 -8.47
CA ARG A 81 -4.52 -18.57 -9.79
C ARG A 81 -3.00 -18.63 -9.90
N ARG A 82 -2.29 -17.67 -9.32
CA ARG A 82 -0.82 -17.67 -9.29
C ARG A 82 -0.31 -18.83 -8.44
N PHE A 83 -0.79 -18.96 -7.21
CA PHE A 83 -0.35 -19.99 -6.28
C PHE A 83 -0.58 -21.40 -6.82
N ALA A 84 -1.72 -21.64 -7.47
CA ALA A 84 -2.01 -22.91 -8.13
C ALA A 84 -1.02 -23.31 -9.25
N ARG A 85 -0.18 -22.38 -9.74
CA ARG A 85 0.82 -22.63 -10.77
C ARG A 85 2.24 -22.77 -10.22
N LEU A 86 2.46 -22.45 -8.95
CA LEU A 86 3.77 -22.58 -8.31
C LEU A 86 3.96 -24.01 -7.79
N PRO A 87 5.15 -24.62 -7.95
CA PRO A 87 5.44 -25.94 -7.38
C PRO A 87 5.35 -25.97 -5.85
N ASP A 88 5.66 -24.85 -5.20
CA ASP A 88 5.47 -24.61 -3.77
C ASP A 88 5.06 -23.14 -3.59
N SER A 89 3.81 -22.91 -3.21
CA SER A 89 3.22 -21.59 -2.97
C SER A 89 3.10 -21.26 -1.48
N THR A 90 3.61 -22.10 -0.58
CA THR A 90 3.31 -22.00 0.86
C THR A 90 3.71 -20.66 1.45
N ALA A 91 4.92 -20.19 1.14
CA ALA A 91 5.41 -18.91 1.64
C ALA A 91 4.63 -17.71 1.07
N ASP A 92 4.28 -17.78 -0.21
CA ASP A 92 3.49 -16.75 -0.88
C ASP A 92 2.05 -16.68 -0.34
N GLU A 93 1.44 -17.85 -0.07
CA GLU A 93 0.10 -17.93 0.53
C GLU A 93 0.07 -17.36 1.95
N ILE A 94 1.08 -17.67 2.77
CA ILE A 94 1.22 -17.11 4.13
C ILE A 94 1.37 -15.58 4.06
N SER A 95 2.29 -15.09 3.21
CA SER A 95 2.52 -13.67 3.04
C SER A 95 1.26 -12.94 2.53
N PHE A 96 0.52 -13.56 1.62
CA PHE A 96 -0.76 -13.02 1.14
C PHE A 96 -1.85 -13.01 2.21
N ASP A 97 -1.95 -14.05 3.05
CA ASP A 97 -2.90 -14.06 4.17
C ASP A 97 -2.55 -13.00 5.23
N GLU A 98 -1.26 -12.77 5.51
CA GLU A 98 -0.80 -11.69 6.40
C GLU A 98 -1.18 -10.32 5.83
N PHE A 99 -0.90 -10.08 4.56
CA PHE A 99 -1.30 -8.85 3.87
C PHE A 99 -2.83 -8.65 3.93
N ARG A 100 -3.61 -9.71 3.70
CA ARG A 100 -5.08 -9.68 3.84
C ARG A 100 -5.51 -9.30 5.25
N ARG A 101 -4.90 -9.90 6.28
CA ARG A 101 -5.21 -9.59 7.68
C ARG A 101 -4.91 -8.15 8.05
N THR A 102 -4.01 -7.48 7.34
CA THR A 102 -3.71 -6.06 7.53
C THR A 102 -4.70 -5.19 6.77
N HIS A 103 -4.86 -5.44 5.47
CA HIS A 103 -5.43 -4.49 4.51
C HIS A 103 -6.90 -4.73 4.16
N ASP A 104 -7.49 -5.89 4.46
CA ASP A 104 -8.93 -6.13 4.29
C ASP A 104 -9.63 -5.93 5.64
N LEU A 105 -10.33 -4.79 5.81
CA LEU A 105 -11.01 -4.47 7.06
C LEU A 105 -12.10 -5.48 7.44
N SER A 106 -12.64 -6.25 6.49
CA SER A 106 -13.60 -7.31 6.83
C SER A 106 -12.99 -8.37 7.75
N ARG A 107 -11.65 -8.55 7.70
CA ARG A 107 -10.91 -9.50 8.54
C ARG A 107 -10.81 -9.06 10.00
N ALA A 108 -11.05 -7.78 10.29
CA ALA A 108 -11.12 -7.29 11.66
C ALA A 108 -12.33 -7.90 12.41
N LEU A 109 -13.42 -8.21 11.70
CA LEU A 109 -14.74 -8.47 12.28
C LEU A 109 -15.05 -9.97 12.21
N GLN A 110 -14.35 -10.75 13.04
CA GLN A 110 -14.46 -12.21 12.99
C GLN A 110 -15.88 -12.67 13.34
N GLY A 111 -16.51 -13.40 12.42
CA GLY A 111 -17.88 -13.89 12.59
C GLY A 111 -18.95 -12.99 11.97
N ALA A 112 -18.60 -11.75 11.59
CA ALA A 112 -19.44 -10.95 10.73
C ALA A 112 -19.31 -11.43 9.27
N TRP A 113 -20.43 -11.61 8.58
CA TRP A 113 -20.45 -11.98 7.16
C TRP A 113 -20.41 -10.72 6.29
N LEU A 114 -19.24 -10.09 6.23
CA LEU A 114 -19.01 -8.84 5.50
C LEU A 114 -18.27 -9.09 4.19
N SER A 115 -18.60 -8.30 3.17
CA SER A 115 -17.81 -8.25 1.93
C SER A 115 -16.45 -7.61 2.20
N SER A 116 -15.42 -8.03 1.47
CA SER A 116 -14.09 -7.42 1.59
C SER A 116 -14.12 -5.91 1.36
N LEU A 117 -13.35 -5.21 2.20
CA LEU A 117 -13.11 -3.77 2.10
C LEU A 117 -11.60 -3.57 2.23
N TRP A 118 -10.95 -3.51 1.06
CA TRP A 118 -9.51 -3.34 0.95
C TRP A 118 -9.13 -1.89 1.14
N ILE A 119 -8.08 -1.65 1.92
CA ILE A 119 -7.40 -0.38 2.09
C ILE A 119 -5.91 -0.62 1.88
N VAL A 120 -5.38 -0.17 0.75
CA VAL A 120 -3.97 -0.36 0.39
C VAL A 120 -3.35 0.97 0.03
N ARG A 121 -2.20 1.29 0.62
CA ARG A 121 -1.47 2.51 0.28
C ARG A 121 -0.93 2.40 -1.14
N HIS A 122 -1.06 3.48 -1.89
CA HIS A 122 -0.55 3.57 -3.25
C HIS A 122 -0.11 4.99 -3.54
N GLY A 123 1.21 5.20 -3.63
CA GLY A 123 1.78 6.53 -3.82
C GLY A 123 1.41 7.48 -2.68
N ASP A 124 0.89 8.65 -3.03
CA ASP A 124 0.48 9.70 -2.09
C ASP A 124 -0.97 9.54 -1.57
N GLY A 125 -1.56 8.36 -1.75
CA GLY A 125 -2.94 8.11 -1.33
C GLY A 125 -3.21 6.65 -1.01
N PHE A 126 -4.49 6.32 -1.02
CA PHE A 126 -4.97 4.98 -0.78
C PHE A 126 -5.87 4.53 -1.90
N ARG A 127 -5.72 3.27 -2.29
CA ARG A 127 -6.74 2.55 -3.02
C ARG A 127 -7.67 1.87 -2.03
N VAL A 128 -8.95 2.20 -2.12
CA VAL A 128 -10.00 1.57 -1.33
C VAL A 128 -10.94 0.85 -2.28
N SER A 129 -11.06 -0.46 -2.09
CA SER A 129 -11.73 -1.33 -3.05
C SER A 129 -12.64 -2.34 -2.38
N THR A 130 -13.76 -2.62 -3.01
CA THR A 130 -14.70 -3.70 -2.71
C THR A 130 -14.92 -4.54 -3.97
N SER A 131 -15.79 -5.54 -3.93
CA SER A 131 -16.17 -6.29 -5.12
C SER A 131 -16.90 -5.45 -6.19
N THR A 132 -17.41 -4.26 -5.83
CA THR A 132 -18.27 -3.45 -6.70
C THR A 132 -17.80 -2.01 -6.89
N VAL A 133 -16.96 -1.50 -5.99
CA VAL A 133 -16.51 -0.11 -6.00
C VAL A 133 -15.01 -0.08 -5.82
N ASP A 134 -14.33 0.77 -6.59
CA ASP A 134 -12.91 1.00 -6.48
C ASP A 134 -12.65 2.50 -6.55
N ALA A 135 -11.93 3.03 -5.56
CA ALA A 135 -11.73 4.46 -5.42
C ALA A 135 -10.34 4.77 -4.88
N THR A 136 -9.74 5.81 -5.44
CA THR A 136 -8.55 6.45 -4.87
C THR A 136 -8.98 7.55 -3.91
N LEU A 137 -8.47 7.51 -2.69
CA LEU A 137 -8.68 8.49 -1.64
C LEU A 137 -7.36 9.19 -1.31
N SER A 138 -7.44 10.44 -0.85
CA SER A 138 -6.25 11.12 -0.36
C SER A 138 -5.76 10.47 0.93
N PHE A 139 -4.44 10.55 1.16
CA PHE A 139 -3.80 9.98 2.33
C PHE A 139 -4.42 10.52 3.64
N GLN A 140 -4.52 11.85 3.76
CA GLN A 140 -4.99 12.48 4.99
C GLN A 140 -6.48 12.20 5.24
N GLU A 141 -7.34 12.30 4.23
CA GLU A 141 -8.78 12.09 4.41
C GLU A 141 -9.10 10.68 4.91
N LEU A 142 -8.39 9.66 4.41
CA LEU A 142 -8.61 8.29 4.86
C LEU A 142 -8.11 8.10 6.30
N LEU A 143 -6.90 8.56 6.62
CA LEU A 143 -6.36 8.40 7.97
C LEU A 143 -7.20 9.13 9.01
N ASP A 144 -7.64 10.36 8.73
CA ASP A 144 -8.53 11.13 9.60
C ASP A 144 -9.83 10.36 9.86
N GLU A 145 -10.39 9.74 8.82
CA GLU A 145 -11.61 8.94 8.96
C GLU A 145 -11.38 7.68 9.82
N LEU A 146 -10.27 6.96 9.62
CA LEU A 146 -9.95 5.79 10.44
C LEU A 146 -9.64 6.17 11.91
N GLU A 147 -8.96 7.29 12.15
CA GLU A 147 -8.75 7.81 13.50
C GLU A 147 -10.07 8.25 14.15
N ARG A 148 -10.99 8.86 13.37
CA ARG A 148 -12.33 9.23 13.84
C ARG A 148 -13.13 7.99 14.25
N VAL A 149 -13.06 6.91 13.48
CA VAL A 149 -13.67 5.61 13.81
C VAL A 149 -13.15 5.10 15.15
N ALA A 150 -11.83 5.01 15.29
CA ALA A 150 -11.19 4.53 16.52
C ALA A 150 -11.55 5.40 17.73
N THR A 151 -11.52 6.73 17.56
CA THR A 151 -11.90 7.70 18.61
C THR A 151 -13.35 7.53 19.03
N LYS A 152 -14.27 7.32 18.08
CA LYS A 152 -15.70 7.11 18.38
C LYS A 152 -15.92 5.83 19.19
N ILE A 153 -15.20 4.75 18.89
CA ILE A 153 -15.26 3.50 19.66
C ILE A 153 -14.61 3.67 21.05
N LEU A 154 -13.47 4.36 21.14
CA LEU A 154 -12.79 4.64 22.41
C LEU A 154 -13.63 5.51 23.36
N GLU A 155 -14.30 6.54 22.84
CA GLU A 155 -15.19 7.38 23.66
C GLU A 155 -16.38 6.57 24.16
N ARG A 156 -16.89 5.65 23.34
CA ARG A 156 -17.95 4.71 23.77
C ARG A 156 -17.51 3.85 24.96
N LEU A 157 -16.23 3.49 25.01
CA LEU A 157 -15.64 2.68 26.07
C LEU A 157 -15.16 3.51 27.27
N ARG A 158 -15.26 4.84 27.27
CA ARG A 158 -14.61 5.73 28.25
C ARG A 158 -14.89 5.35 29.71
N SER A 159 -16.14 5.06 30.04
CA SER A 159 -16.56 4.66 31.40
C SER A 159 -16.43 3.16 31.67
N HIS A 160 -15.96 2.38 30.71
CA HIS A 160 -15.78 0.94 30.81
C HIS A 160 -14.31 0.59 31.06
N SER A 161 -14.07 -0.37 31.94
CA SER A 161 -12.73 -0.87 32.26
C SER A 161 -12.79 -2.38 32.42
N ASP A 162 -12.43 -3.07 31.34
CA ASP A 162 -12.08 -4.48 31.39
C ASP A 162 -10.69 -4.67 30.78
N ARG A 163 -10.09 -5.85 30.97
CA ARG A 163 -8.74 -6.15 30.48
C ARG A 163 -8.61 -5.94 28.97
N ARG A 164 -9.67 -6.18 28.19
CA ARG A 164 -9.65 -6.02 26.73
C ARG A 164 -9.60 -4.53 26.36
N VAL A 165 -10.39 -3.69 27.05
CA VAL A 165 -10.34 -2.23 26.88
C VAL A 165 -8.99 -1.65 27.25
N GLU A 166 -8.39 -2.11 28.35
CA GLU A 166 -7.07 -1.64 28.78
C GLU A 166 -6.00 -1.97 27.74
N LEU A 167 -5.97 -3.21 27.24
CA LEU A 167 -5.03 -3.64 26.20
C LEU A 167 -5.20 -2.86 24.90
N VAL A 168 -6.44 -2.66 24.42
CA VAL A 168 -6.65 -1.94 23.17
C VAL A 168 -6.32 -0.45 23.29
N ARG A 169 -6.56 0.16 24.47
CA ARG A 169 -6.13 1.55 24.74
C ARG A 169 -4.62 1.68 24.72
N GLU A 170 -3.91 0.75 25.36
CA GLU A 170 -2.46 0.72 25.34
C GLU A 170 -1.95 0.62 23.90
N LEU A 171 -2.43 -0.38 23.13
CA LEU A 171 -2.07 -0.56 21.73
C LEU A 171 -2.36 0.69 20.89
N TRP A 172 -3.54 1.28 21.02
CA TRP A 172 -3.91 2.48 20.28
C TRP A 172 -3.00 3.67 20.62
N ASN A 173 -2.67 3.86 21.90
CA ASN A 173 -1.80 4.95 22.34
C ASN A 173 -0.34 4.74 21.89
N SER A 174 0.12 3.49 21.81
CA SER A 174 1.46 3.15 21.35
C SER A 174 1.55 2.92 19.84
N ARG A 175 0.45 3.07 19.08
CA ARG A 175 0.38 2.70 17.64
C ARG A 175 1.40 3.43 16.75
N LYS A 176 1.91 4.59 17.20
CA LYS A 176 2.94 5.39 16.49
C LYS A 176 4.36 5.15 16.98
N GLY A 177 4.56 4.21 17.90
CA GLY A 177 5.84 3.94 18.58
C GLY A 177 6.82 3.04 17.83
N TRP A 178 6.65 2.80 16.53
CA TRP A 178 7.57 1.95 15.76
C TRP A 178 8.95 2.58 15.61
N SER A 179 9.97 1.73 15.62
CA SER A 179 11.35 2.12 15.34
C SER A 179 11.57 2.39 13.85
N ALA A 180 12.63 3.13 13.53
CA ALA A 180 13.03 3.41 12.15
C ALA A 180 13.23 2.12 11.34
N LYS A 181 13.78 1.07 11.97
CA LYS A 181 13.99 -0.24 11.35
C LYS A 181 12.68 -0.90 10.92
N GLU A 182 11.67 -0.88 11.78
CA GLU A 182 10.36 -1.46 11.50
C GLU A 182 9.64 -0.70 10.38
N ILE A 183 9.65 0.64 10.45
CA ILE A 183 9.06 1.50 9.41
C ILE A 183 9.69 1.25 8.05
N VAL A 184 11.02 1.30 7.95
CA VAL A 184 11.72 1.08 6.67
C VAL A 184 11.51 -0.34 6.17
N SER A 185 11.50 -1.34 7.06
CA SER A 185 11.29 -2.74 6.67
C SER A 185 9.92 -2.93 6.02
N VAL A 186 8.86 -2.41 6.63
CA VAL A 186 7.52 -2.50 6.07
C VAL A 186 7.38 -1.68 4.78
N ALA A 187 7.92 -0.48 4.74
CA ALA A 187 7.79 0.38 3.56
C ALA A 187 8.56 -0.10 2.32
N THR A 188 9.66 -0.81 2.53
CA THR A 188 10.54 -1.28 1.46
C THR A 188 10.41 -2.76 1.15
N GLY A 189 9.84 -3.55 2.06
CA GLY A 189 9.84 -5.01 2.02
C GLY A 189 11.22 -5.65 2.28
N LEU A 190 12.23 -4.86 2.63
CA LEU A 190 13.59 -5.37 2.89
C LEU A 190 13.72 -5.90 4.32
N SER A 191 14.56 -6.92 4.49
CA SER A 191 14.96 -7.42 5.82
C SER A 191 15.69 -6.34 6.62
N VAL A 192 15.54 -6.40 7.95
CA VAL A 192 16.19 -5.46 8.89
C VAL A 192 17.72 -5.52 8.78
N GLU A 193 18.27 -6.71 8.51
CA GLU A 193 19.71 -6.94 8.30
C GLU A 193 20.20 -6.19 7.06
N LEU A 194 19.48 -6.32 5.94
CA LEU A 194 19.83 -5.66 4.69
C LEU A 194 19.71 -4.14 4.84
N ILE A 195 18.62 -3.64 5.43
CA ILE A 195 18.41 -2.22 5.73
C ILE A 195 19.57 -1.64 6.53
N SER A 196 19.98 -2.34 7.60
CA SER A 196 21.10 -1.91 8.44
C SER A 196 22.42 -1.91 7.69
N SER A 197 22.64 -2.90 6.80
CA SER A 197 23.84 -2.98 5.97
C SER A 197 23.94 -1.90 4.90
N ILE A 198 22.80 -1.40 4.41
CA ILE A 198 22.71 -0.33 3.40
C ILE A 198 23.06 1.01 4.04
N ALA A 199 22.39 1.35 5.14
CA ALA A 199 22.57 2.65 5.80
C ALA A 199 23.94 2.78 6.49
N GLY A 200 24.47 1.68 7.05
CA GLY A 200 25.77 1.66 7.71
C GLY A 200 25.86 2.53 8.98
N GLY A 201 24.74 3.03 9.50
CA GLY A 201 24.70 3.98 10.62
C GLY A 201 23.27 4.42 10.96
N ASP A 202 23.08 5.75 11.03
CA ASP A 202 21.78 6.34 11.33
C ASP A 202 20.75 6.08 10.22
N LEU A 203 19.71 5.32 10.57
CA LEU A 203 18.67 4.91 9.64
C LEU A 203 17.71 6.04 9.32
N GLU A 204 17.39 6.90 10.28
CA GLU A 204 16.40 7.96 10.05
C GLU A 204 16.92 8.97 9.04
N SER A 205 18.17 9.40 9.21
CA SER A 205 18.83 10.29 8.26
C SER A 205 19.06 9.63 6.90
N PHE A 206 19.52 8.37 6.86
CA PHE A 206 19.82 7.70 5.58
C PHE A 206 18.57 7.47 4.74
N TRP A 207 17.48 7.02 5.37
CA TRP A 207 16.22 6.71 4.67
C TRP A 207 15.29 7.92 4.58
N GLU A 208 15.72 9.09 5.05
CA GLU A 208 14.96 10.35 5.02
C GLU A 208 13.56 10.15 5.62
N LEU A 209 13.49 9.50 6.79
CA LEU A 209 12.22 9.15 7.41
C LEU A 209 11.46 10.38 7.90
N ASP A 210 10.36 10.69 7.22
CA ASP A 210 9.41 11.72 7.64
C ASP A 210 8.27 11.11 8.46
N ARG A 211 8.48 11.04 9.78
CA ARG A 211 7.48 10.54 10.74
C ARG A 211 6.32 11.52 10.96
N GLU A 212 6.51 12.80 10.64
CA GLU A 212 5.48 13.83 10.87
C GLU A 212 4.42 13.76 9.77
N HIS A 213 4.85 13.62 8.52
CA HIS A 213 3.96 13.53 7.36
C HIS A 213 3.69 12.10 6.91
N GLU A 214 4.34 11.10 7.53
CA GLU A 214 4.13 9.67 7.29
C GLU A 214 4.36 9.29 5.79
N ARG A 215 5.39 9.89 5.18
CA ARG A 215 5.71 9.75 3.75
C ARG A 215 6.92 8.86 3.49
N SER A 216 6.79 7.98 2.50
CA SER A 216 7.91 7.22 1.94
C SER A 216 8.84 8.17 1.20
N SER A 217 10.15 8.11 1.48
CA SER A 217 11.16 8.85 0.72
C SER A 217 11.41 8.21 -0.65
N GLU A 218 12.06 8.95 -1.56
CA GLU A 218 12.47 8.43 -2.86
C GLU A 218 13.38 7.20 -2.72
N LEU A 219 14.24 7.18 -1.70
CA LEU A 219 15.11 6.04 -1.40
C LEU A 219 14.30 4.81 -0.98
N MET A 220 13.25 4.98 -0.17
CA MET A 220 12.38 3.87 0.22
C MET A 220 11.61 3.31 -0.98
N VAL A 221 11.10 4.18 -1.85
CA VAL A 221 10.45 3.79 -3.10
C VAL A 221 11.43 3.02 -4.00
N ALA A 222 12.65 3.52 -4.16
CA ALA A 222 13.68 2.86 -4.94
C ALA A 222 14.08 1.49 -4.34
N ALA A 223 14.16 1.39 -3.02
CA ALA A 223 14.43 0.15 -2.32
C ALA A 223 13.34 -0.89 -2.59
N ARG A 224 12.07 -0.47 -2.56
CA ARG A 224 10.94 -1.31 -2.93
C ARG A 224 11.04 -1.81 -4.38
N MET A 225 11.34 -0.90 -5.31
CA MET A 225 11.49 -1.22 -6.72
C MET A 225 12.67 -2.14 -7.01
N THR A 226 13.69 -2.17 -6.15
CA THR A 226 14.90 -2.99 -6.35
C THR A 226 14.96 -4.20 -5.43
N GLY A 227 14.04 -4.33 -4.47
CA GLY A 227 14.05 -5.39 -3.46
C GLY A 227 13.86 -6.79 -4.03
N HIS A 228 13.25 -6.91 -5.23
CA HIS A 228 13.07 -8.18 -5.92
C HIS A 228 14.33 -8.67 -6.67
N LEU A 229 15.41 -7.89 -6.69
CA LEU A 229 16.66 -8.31 -7.32
C LEU A 229 17.27 -9.50 -6.55
N SER A 230 17.73 -10.52 -7.27
CA SER A 230 18.23 -11.77 -6.68
C SER A 230 19.51 -11.64 -5.85
N SER A 231 20.13 -10.46 -5.81
CA SER A 231 21.39 -10.21 -5.11
C SER A 231 21.25 -9.05 -4.11
N PRO A 232 21.30 -9.34 -2.79
CA PRO A 232 21.32 -8.30 -1.75
C PRO A 232 22.45 -7.27 -1.95
N GLU A 233 23.59 -7.70 -2.48
CA GLU A 233 24.72 -6.82 -2.80
C GLU A 233 24.42 -5.87 -3.97
N LEU A 234 23.62 -6.30 -4.95
CA LEU A 234 23.15 -5.42 -6.02
C LEU A 234 22.17 -4.39 -5.46
N VAL A 235 21.20 -4.80 -4.64
CA VAL A 235 20.28 -3.89 -3.95
C VAL A 235 21.08 -2.83 -3.19
N ARG A 236 22.04 -3.27 -2.37
CA ARG A 236 22.91 -2.37 -1.60
C ARG A 236 23.66 -1.36 -2.47
N ARG A 237 24.28 -1.81 -3.56
CA ARG A 237 25.01 -0.92 -4.46
C ARG A 237 24.11 0.11 -5.13
N VAL A 238 22.91 -0.29 -5.56
CA VAL A 238 21.94 0.64 -6.17
C VAL A 238 21.49 1.67 -5.14
N GLN A 239 21.11 1.26 -3.94
CA GLN A 239 20.66 2.18 -2.89
C GLN A 239 21.74 3.18 -2.46
N VAL A 240 22.97 2.72 -2.26
CA VAL A 240 24.11 3.61 -1.94
C VAL A 240 24.45 4.55 -3.10
N ALA A 241 24.25 4.13 -4.35
CA ALA A 241 24.46 5.01 -5.49
C ALA A 241 23.37 6.10 -5.54
N MET A 242 22.11 5.74 -5.34
CA MET A 242 20.98 6.67 -5.34
C MET A 242 21.08 7.70 -4.21
N SER A 243 21.45 7.26 -3.00
CA SER A 243 21.62 8.16 -1.85
C SER A 243 22.72 9.20 -2.05
N ARG A 244 23.65 9.00 -2.99
CA ARG A 244 24.72 9.95 -3.33
C ARG A 244 24.35 10.94 -4.42
N ILE A 245 23.38 10.59 -5.27
CA ILE A 245 22.91 11.48 -6.34
C ILE A 245 22.05 12.59 -5.73
N GLY A 246 21.26 12.26 -4.69
CA GLY A 246 20.31 13.18 -4.08
C GLY A 246 19.10 13.45 -4.97
N HIS A 247 18.16 14.24 -4.47
CA HIS A 247 16.98 14.64 -5.23
C HIS A 247 17.37 15.48 -6.45
N LEU A 248 16.79 15.14 -7.61
CA LEU A 248 16.92 15.90 -8.84
C LEU A 248 15.52 16.24 -9.35
N GLU A 249 15.24 17.53 -9.54
CA GLU A 249 14.00 17.96 -10.17
C GLU A 249 13.89 17.36 -11.57
N ALA A 250 12.79 16.67 -11.83
CA ALA A 250 12.54 15.99 -13.10
C ALA A 250 11.16 16.36 -13.67
N PRO A 251 10.94 17.65 -14.04
CA PRO A 251 9.62 18.15 -14.41
C PRO A 251 9.03 17.45 -15.65
N GLU A 252 9.86 16.94 -16.56
CA GLU A 252 9.42 16.12 -17.69
C GLU A 252 8.86 14.76 -17.23
N LEU A 253 9.51 14.11 -16.26
CA LEU A 253 9.02 12.85 -15.69
C LEU A 253 7.75 13.08 -14.86
N GLU A 254 7.70 14.14 -14.05
CA GLU A 254 6.49 14.52 -13.31
C GLU A 254 5.31 14.75 -14.24
N ARG A 255 5.53 15.47 -15.35
CA ARG A 255 4.50 15.69 -16.37
C ARG A 255 4.05 14.39 -17.02
N LEU A 256 4.96 13.45 -17.28
CA LEU A 256 4.63 12.13 -17.82
C LEU A 256 3.84 11.31 -16.80
N SER A 257 4.28 11.22 -15.55
CA SER A 257 3.58 10.51 -14.47
C SER A 257 2.15 11.04 -14.28
N ALA A 258 1.98 12.36 -14.22
CA ALA A 258 0.64 12.98 -14.11
C ALA A 258 -0.27 12.65 -15.31
N SER A 259 0.30 12.39 -16.49
CA SER A 259 -0.47 11.97 -17.66
C SER A 259 -0.89 10.50 -17.64
N TYR A 260 -0.15 9.63 -16.92
CA TYR A 260 -0.51 8.23 -16.71
C TYR A 260 -1.64 8.07 -15.69
N ASP A 261 -1.63 8.85 -14.61
CA ASP A 261 -2.70 8.80 -13.59
C ASP A 261 -4.06 9.26 -14.13
N ALA A 262 -4.07 10.05 -15.21
CA ALA A 262 -5.29 10.52 -15.86
C ALA A 262 -5.97 9.45 -16.76
N SER A 263 -5.32 8.32 -17.04
CA SER A 263 -5.92 7.18 -17.74
C SER A 263 -5.02 5.94 -17.69
N PRO A 264 -5.56 4.82 -17.19
CA PRO A 264 -5.41 3.62 -18.00
C PRO A 264 -6.64 2.70 -17.99
N SER A 265 -7.30 2.60 -19.13
CA SER A 265 -7.81 1.29 -19.57
C SER A 265 -6.68 0.63 -20.39
N PHE A 266 -5.84 -0.18 -19.74
CA PHE A 266 -4.88 -1.01 -20.47
C PHE A 266 -5.64 -2.15 -21.16
N GLU A 267 -6.11 -1.89 -22.37
CA GLU A 267 -6.51 -2.94 -23.32
C GLU A 267 -5.23 -3.37 -24.08
N GLY A 268 -4.45 -4.28 -23.49
CA GLY A 268 -3.23 -4.78 -24.12
C GLY A 268 -2.36 -5.64 -23.21
N THR A 269 -1.37 -6.30 -23.81
CA THR A 269 -0.29 -6.95 -23.08
C THR A 269 0.80 -5.94 -22.72
N ALA A 270 1.53 -6.16 -21.62
CA ALA A 270 2.52 -5.20 -21.11
C ALA A 270 3.61 -4.77 -22.13
N TYR A 271 3.95 -5.62 -23.12
CA TYR A 271 4.90 -5.25 -24.17
C TYR A 271 4.28 -4.32 -25.24
N GLU A 272 2.98 -4.47 -25.55
CA GLU A 272 2.25 -3.61 -26.50
C GLU A 272 2.09 -2.20 -25.93
N ASP A 273 1.95 -2.10 -24.62
CA ASP A 273 1.89 -0.82 -23.91
C ASP A 273 3.26 -0.14 -23.89
N GLY A 274 4.35 -0.89 -23.71
CA GLY A 274 5.71 -0.37 -23.89
C GLY A 274 5.98 0.23 -25.28
N TYR A 275 5.48 -0.41 -26.35
CA TYR A 275 5.58 0.13 -27.71
C TYR A 275 4.71 1.36 -27.94
N ARG A 276 3.49 1.40 -27.37
CA ARG A 276 2.59 2.55 -27.47
C ARG A 276 3.16 3.79 -26.76
N SER A 277 3.76 3.60 -25.60
CA SER A 277 4.45 4.67 -24.86
C SER A 277 5.66 5.21 -25.60
N HIS A 278 6.41 4.36 -26.31
CA HIS A 278 7.53 4.79 -27.15
C HIS A 278 7.07 5.61 -28.35
N SER A 279 5.98 5.19 -29.01
CA SER A 279 5.37 5.86 -30.17
C SER A 279 4.82 7.26 -29.82
N GLY A 280 4.35 7.47 -28.59
CA GLY A 280 3.85 8.76 -28.10
C GLY A 280 4.94 9.81 -27.90
N CYS A 281 6.19 9.40 -27.65
CA CYS A 281 7.33 10.30 -27.48
C CYS A 281 7.93 10.78 -28.81
N GLU A 282 7.65 10.13 -29.93
CA GLU A 282 8.21 10.52 -31.25
C GLU A 282 7.49 11.72 -31.90
N GLY A 283 6.42 12.25 -31.30
CA GLY A 283 5.62 13.35 -31.87
C GLY A 283 6.18 14.77 -31.73
N ARG A 284 7.26 15.00 -30.97
CA ARG A 284 7.91 16.33 -30.84
C ARG A 284 9.42 16.23 -30.74
N SER A 285 10.06 15.85 -31.84
CA SER A 285 11.48 16.15 -31.98
C SER A 285 11.71 16.86 -33.32
N VAL A 286 11.91 18.18 -33.25
CA VAL A 286 12.53 18.95 -34.32
C VAL A 286 14.02 18.65 -34.25
N TRP A 287 14.45 17.54 -34.86
CA TRP A 287 15.84 17.32 -35.18
C TRP A 287 16.07 17.77 -36.63
N ALA A 288 16.70 18.94 -36.78
CA ALA A 288 17.22 19.38 -38.06
C ALA A 288 18.44 18.51 -38.44
N PRO A 289 18.53 17.98 -39.67
CA PRO A 289 19.64 17.12 -40.07
C PRO A 289 20.87 17.94 -40.45
N ALA A 290 21.98 17.71 -39.75
CA ALA A 290 23.30 18.07 -40.25
C ALA A 290 23.76 17.02 -41.27
N LYS A 291 24.04 17.47 -42.49
CA LYS A 291 24.59 16.70 -43.60
C LYS A 291 26.02 16.22 -43.30
N SER A 292 26.29 14.97 -43.63
CA SER A 292 27.47 14.39 -44.34
C SER A 292 27.75 12.98 -43.80
N ALA A 293 27.30 11.93 -44.49
CA ALA A 293 28.02 11.25 -45.58
C ALA A 293 29.36 10.65 -45.13
N GLN A 294 29.35 9.36 -44.79
CA GLN A 294 30.09 8.33 -45.55
C GLN A 294 29.72 6.93 -45.07
N SER A 295 29.15 6.18 -46.01
CA SER A 295 28.91 4.75 -45.97
C SER A 295 30.20 3.96 -46.12
N VAL A 296 30.45 2.97 -45.26
CA VAL A 296 31.33 1.84 -45.59
C VAL A 296 30.59 0.54 -45.26
N CYS A 297 30.25 -0.18 -46.32
CA CYS A 297 29.70 -1.53 -46.29
C CYS A 297 30.73 -2.52 -45.72
N TRP A 298 30.32 -3.38 -44.80
CA TRP A 298 31.00 -4.65 -44.54
C TRP A 298 30.13 -5.80 -45.04
N LYS A 299 30.58 -6.42 -46.14
CA LYS A 299 30.05 -7.67 -46.68
C LYS A 299 30.52 -8.83 -45.78
N HIS A 300 29.58 -9.72 -45.44
CA HIS A 300 29.88 -11.07 -44.97
C HIS A 300 30.59 -11.88 -46.07
N GLY A 301 31.61 -12.63 -45.68
CA GLY A 301 32.32 -13.60 -46.50
C GLY A 301 32.47 -14.90 -45.72
N ALA A 302 31.98 -15.97 -46.33
CA ALA A 302 31.86 -17.33 -45.80
C ALA A 302 33.21 -18.03 -45.62
N SER A 303 33.22 -19.00 -44.69
CA SER A 303 34.22 -20.06 -44.56
C SER A 303 34.31 -20.95 -45.80
N PRO A 304 35.44 -21.64 -45.94
CA PRO A 304 35.46 -23.09 -46.07
C PRO A 304 35.81 -23.76 -44.74
#